data_AF-A0A925P405-F1
#
_entry.id   AF-A0A925P405-F1
#
_cell.length_a   1.000
_cell.length_b   1.000
_cell.length_c   1.000
_cell.angle_alpha   90.00
_cell.angle_beta   90.00
_cell.angle_gamma   90.00
#
_symmetry.space_group_name_H-M   'P 1'
#
loop_
_entity.id
_entity.type
_entity.pdbx_description
1 polymer ?
#
loop_
_entity_poly.entity_id
_entity_poly.type
_entity_poly.pdbx_seq_one_letter_code
_entity_poly.pdbx_strand_id
1 'polypeptide(L)'
;MPDFRVYLATAPSPDARDLTLPPAETHHLVNVNRARPGDPVVAFDGRGSEWTCRLDRVEGKKHAVLALLSAATRAPLPCALILGQGLPKGGTMDDIVRQATELGAVLIAPLATTRSEVRLDADRADKKTDKWRVAATEAAKQCGNPWVPEIAPVQGLDAFLATPTVRDADLRLVASLHPGARPLRTVLADFRAAHAGRAP
;
A
#
# COMPACT_ATOMS: atom_id res chain seq x y z
N MET A 1 -7.06 19.13 4.73
CA MET A 1 -7.22 17.78 4.13
C MET A 1 -8.34 17.12 4.92
N PRO A 2 -9.39 16.56 4.30
CA PRO A 2 -10.47 15.96 5.08
C PRO A 2 -9.92 14.83 5.95
N ASP A 3 -10.36 14.76 7.20
CA ASP A 3 -9.80 13.86 8.21
C ASP A 3 -10.19 12.39 7.99
N PHE A 4 -11.14 12.11 7.09
CA PHE A 4 -11.66 10.76 6.87
C PHE A 4 -11.35 10.23 5.47
N ARG A 5 -10.71 9.06 5.44
CA ARG A 5 -10.40 8.31 4.23
C ARG A 5 -10.95 6.88 4.34
N VAL A 6 -11.55 6.41 3.26
CA VAL A 6 -12.16 5.07 3.17
C VAL A 6 -11.70 4.35 1.91
N TYR A 7 -11.50 3.04 2.00
CA TYR A 7 -11.04 2.23 0.88
C TYR A 7 -12.20 1.54 0.17
N LEU A 8 -12.26 1.67 -1.16
CA LEU A 8 -13.26 1.03 -2.01
C LEU A 8 -12.57 0.14 -3.04
N ALA A 9 -12.64 -1.17 -2.86
CA ALA A 9 -12.01 -2.13 -3.77
C ALA A 9 -12.52 -2.07 -5.22
N THR A 10 -13.73 -1.54 -5.42
CA THR A 10 -14.35 -1.40 -6.74
C THR A 10 -14.64 0.07 -7.00
N ALA A 11 -14.16 0.58 -8.14
CA ALA A 11 -14.49 1.92 -8.59
C ALA A 11 -16.00 2.04 -8.88
N PRO A 12 -16.64 3.17 -8.52
CA PRO A 12 -18.02 3.43 -8.88
C PRO A 12 -18.20 3.61 -10.39
N SER A 13 -19.44 3.48 -10.84
CA SER A 13 -19.82 3.86 -12.21
C SER A 13 -19.49 5.34 -12.48
N PRO A 14 -19.09 5.73 -13.70
CA PRO A 14 -18.85 7.14 -14.06
C PRO A 14 -20.02 8.08 -13.75
N ASP A 15 -21.26 7.58 -13.82
CA ASP A 15 -22.47 8.35 -13.56
C ASP A 15 -22.95 8.28 -12.10
N ALA A 16 -22.20 7.61 -11.22
CA ALA A 16 -22.56 7.47 -9.82
C ALA A 16 -22.68 8.85 -9.16
N ARG A 17 -23.77 9.06 -8.43
CA ARG A 17 -23.99 10.26 -7.61
C ARG A 17 -23.70 10.02 -6.14
N ASP A 18 -23.86 8.77 -5.70
CA ASP A 18 -23.65 8.33 -4.34
C ASP A 18 -22.77 7.07 -4.31
N LEU A 19 -22.02 6.89 -3.23
CA LEU A 19 -21.20 5.71 -2.94
C LEU A 19 -21.70 5.04 -1.66
N THR A 20 -22.06 3.76 -1.75
CA THR A 20 -22.42 2.97 -0.58
C THR A 20 -21.19 2.26 -0.03
N LEU A 21 -20.83 2.53 1.22
CA LEU A 21 -19.69 1.89 1.85
C LEU A 21 -20.03 0.45 2.26
N PRO A 22 -19.07 -0.49 2.13
CA PRO A 22 -19.23 -1.83 2.69
C PRO A 22 -19.32 -1.76 4.22
N PRO A 23 -19.84 -2.81 4.90
CA PRO A 23 -20.05 -2.79 6.34
C PRO A 23 -18.78 -2.52 7.16
N ALA A 24 -17.63 -3.02 6.73
CA ALA A 24 -16.35 -2.80 7.41
C ALA A 24 -15.92 -1.32 7.37
N GLU A 25 -15.97 -0.69 6.19
CA GLU A 25 -15.64 0.74 6.03
C GLU A 25 -16.68 1.63 6.71
N THR A 26 -17.97 1.26 6.68
CA THR A 26 -19.02 1.96 7.43
C THR A 26 -18.71 1.97 8.92
N HIS A 27 -18.39 0.80 9.49
CA HIS A 27 -18.05 0.70 10.92
C HIS A 27 -16.81 1.53 11.26
N HIS A 28 -15.77 1.45 10.44
CA HIS A 28 -14.55 2.23 10.65
C HIS A 28 -14.83 3.74 10.59
N LEU A 29 -15.59 4.20 9.60
CA LEU A 29 -15.91 5.63 9.43
C LEU A 29 -16.80 6.16 10.56
N VAL A 30 -17.89 5.45 10.90
CA VAL A 30 -18.94 5.97 11.79
C VAL A 30 -18.68 5.63 13.26
N ASN A 31 -18.15 4.45 13.56
CA ASN A 31 -18.00 3.99 14.95
C ASN A 31 -16.60 4.26 15.51
N VAL A 32 -15.56 4.04 14.70
CA VAL A 32 -14.16 4.23 15.10
C VAL A 32 -13.77 5.70 14.94
N ASN A 33 -13.93 6.24 13.73
CA ASN A 33 -13.59 7.62 13.41
C ASN A 33 -14.67 8.64 13.84
N ARG A 34 -15.88 8.15 14.15
CA ARG A 34 -17.00 8.97 14.66
C ARG A 34 -17.47 10.07 13.71
N ALA A 35 -17.32 9.85 12.40
CA ALA A 35 -17.83 10.75 11.38
C ALA A 35 -19.37 10.85 11.43
N ARG A 36 -19.89 12.03 11.10
CA ARG A 36 -21.30 12.40 11.11
C ARG A 36 -21.76 12.85 9.72
N PRO A 37 -23.06 12.74 9.42
CA PRO A 37 -23.64 13.38 8.24
C PRO A 37 -23.18 14.85 8.11
N GLY A 38 -22.69 15.21 6.93
CA GLY A 38 -22.07 16.51 6.66
C GLY A 38 -20.54 16.48 6.60
N ASP A 39 -19.88 15.50 7.21
CA ASP A 39 -18.43 15.45 7.25
C ASP A 39 -17.82 15.12 5.88
N PRO A 40 -16.70 15.75 5.50
CA PRO A 40 -16.02 15.47 4.26
C PRO A 40 -15.26 14.14 4.34
N VAL A 41 -15.34 13.33 3.29
CA VAL A 41 -14.72 12.00 3.21
C VAL A 41 -14.04 11.85 1.86
N VAL A 42 -12.85 11.25 1.82
CA VAL A 42 -12.23 10.82 0.56
C VAL A 42 -12.29 9.31 0.46
N ALA A 43 -12.98 8.81 -0.57
CA ALA A 43 -12.89 7.41 -0.95
C ALA A 43 -11.76 7.22 -1.98
N PHE A 44 -11.09 6.07 -1.97
CA PHE A 44 -10.05 5.75 -2.95
C PHE A 44 -9.98 4.24 -3.22
N ASP A 45 -9.42 3.85 -4.38
CA ASP A 45 -9.40 2.46 -4.85
C ASP A 45 -8.07 1.73 -4.69
N GLY A 46 -7.05 2.41 -4.16
CA GLY A 46 -5.71 1.86 -4.06
C GLY A 46 -4.96 1.79 -5.40
N ARG A 47 -5.53 2.33 -6.47
CA ARG A 47 -5.00 2.35 -7.85
C ARG A 47 -4.92 3.77 -8.42
N GLY A 48 -4.88 4.76 -7.53
CA GLY A 48 -4.72 6.17 -7.88
C GLY A 48 -6.02 6.95 -8.03
N SER A 49 -7.19 6.32 -8.06
CA SER A 49 -8.46 7.05 -8.14
C SER A 49 -8.88 7.53 -6.75
N GLU A 50 -9.36 8.77 -6.69
CA GLU A 50 -9.88 9.38 -5.47
C GLU A 50 -11.22 10.07 -5.75
N TRP A 51 -12.14 9.94 -4.81
CA TRP A 51 -13.48 10.52 -4.84
C TRP A 51 -13.68 11.39 -3.62
N THR A 52 -13.76 12.70 -3.83
CA THR A 52 -14.14 13.63 -2.78
C THR A 52 -15.63 13.55 -2.58
N CYS A 53 -16.03 13.25 -1.35
CA CYS A 53 -17.40 13.00 -0.99
C CYS A 53 -17.76 13.74 0.31
N ARG A 54 -19.04 13.70 0.64
CA ARG A 54 -19.58 14.06 1.95
C ARG A 54 -20.37 12.89 2.50
N LEU A 55 -20.21 12.56 3.78
CA LEU A 55 -21.10 11.60 4.44
C LEU A 55 -22.52 12.16 4.40
N ASP A 56 -23.42 11.53 3.64
CA ASP A 56 -24.79 12.01 3.45
C ASP A 56 -25.69 11.49 4.57
N ARG A 57 -25.71 10.16 4.73
CA ARG A 57 -26.54 9.49 5.73
C ARG A 57 -25.94 8.15 6.13
N VAL A 58 -26.39 7.64 7.27
CA VAL A 58 -26.09 6.30 7.75
C VAL A 58 -27.40 5.53 7.88
N GLU A 59 -27.56 4.50 7.07
CA GLU A 59 -28.71 3.60 7.06
C GLU A 59 -28.43 2.42 7.99
N GLY A 60 -29.03 2.46 9.19
CA GLY A 60 -28.79 1.48 10.24
C GLY A 60 -27.36 1.54 10.80
N LYS A 61 -26.76 0.38 11.10
CA LYS A 61 -25.38 0.27 11.63
C LYS A 61 -24.36 -0.22 10.60
N LYS A 62 -24.76 -0.43 9.34
CA LYS A 62 -23.96 -1.19 8.35
C LYS A 62 -23.77 -0.51 7.00
N HIS A 63 -24.52 0.57 6.70
CA HIS A 63 -24.45 1.21 5.39
C HIS A 63 -24.34 2.73 5.56
N ALA A 64 -23.12 3.26 5.37
CA ALA A 64 -22.92 4.69 5.17
C ALA A 64 -23.02 5.01 3.68
N VAL A 65 -23.76 6.07 3.34
CA VAL A 65 -23.89 6.57 1.98
C VAL A 65 -23.14 7.89 1.88
N LEU A 66 -22.23 7.98 0.91
CA LEU A 66 -21.46 9.18 0.64
C LEU A 66 -22.01 9.86 -0.62
N ALA A 67 -22.33 11.15 -0.56
CA ALA A 67 -22.63 11.93 -1.74
C ALA A 67 -21.33 12.28 -2.47
N LEU A 68 -21.21 11.91 -3.74
CA LEU A 68 -20.03 12.17 -4.57
C LEU A 68 -20.01 13.63 -5.03
N LEU A 69 -18.90 14.32 -4.78
CA LEU A 69 -18.72 15.73 -5.14
C LEU A 69 -17.79 15.89 -6.34
N SER A 70 -16.67 15.16 -6.37
CA SER A 70 -15.72 15.17 -7.49
C SER A 70 -14.86 13.91 -7.52
N ALA A 71 -14.35 13.57 -8.69
CA ALA A 71 -13.39 12.50 -8.91
C ALA A 71 -12.05 13.06 -9.40
N ALA A 72 -10.96 12.43 -9.00
CA ALA A 72 -9.61 12.74 -9.45
C ALA A 72 -8.80 11.46 -9.60
N THR A 73 -7.74 11.52 -10.40
CA THR A 73 -6.75 10.44 -10.50
C THR A 73 -5.38 11.01 -10.20
N ARG A 74 -4.67 10.37 -9.28
CA ARG A 74 -3.30 10.72 -8.94
C ARG A 74 -2.35 9.83 -9.72
N ALA A 75 -1.44 10.43 -10.49
CA ALA A 75 -0.39 9.69 -11.16
C ALA A 75 0.46 8.89 -10.15
N PRO A 76 1.02 7.73 -10.55
CA PRO A 76 1.96 7.01 -9.71
C PRO A 76 3.25 7.83 -9.49
N LEU A 77 4.04 7.44 -8.49
CA LEU A 77 5.36 8.03 -8.28
C LEU A 77 6.26 7.81 -9.52
N PRO A 78 7.19 8.74 -9.80
CA PRO A 78 8.07 8.64 -10.96
C PRO A 78 9.10 7.50 -10.86
N CYS A 79 9.21 6.84 -9.70
CA CYS A 79 9.98 5.63 -9.49
C CYS A 79 9.11 4.54 -8.86
N ALA A 80 9.32 3.30 -9.29
CA ALA A 80 8.61 2.13 -8.76
C ALA A 80 9.48 1.44 -7.70
N LEU A 81 9.17 1.67 -6.42
CA LEU A 81 9.89 1.03 -5.32
C LEU A 81 9.34 -0.38 -5.06
N ILE A 82 10.17 -1.40 -5.29
CA ILE A 82 9.86 -2.80 -4.96
C ILE A 82 10.71 -3.23 -3.76
N LEU A 83 10.07 -3.69 -2.69
CA LEU A 83 10.73 -4.11 -1.47
C LEU A 83 10.66 -5.63 -1.29
N GLY A 84 11.80 -6.31 -1.44
CA GLY A 84 11.98 -7.68 -0.94
C GLY A 84 12.44 -7.64 0.51
N GLN A 85 11.60 -8.08 1.45
CA GLN A 85 11.88 -8.02 2.89
C GLN A 85 12.01 -9.41 3.48
N GLY A 86 13.20 -9.77 3.96
CA GLY A 86 13.39 -10.99 4.76
C GLY A 86 12.52 -10.97 6.01
N LEU A 87 11.80 -12.07 6.28
CA LEU A 87 10.86 -12.15 7.40
C LEU A 87 11.55 -11.85 8.74
N PRO A 88 11.21 -10.72 9.41
CA PRO A 88 11.78 -10.41 10.71
C PRO A 88 11.14 -11.28 11.80
N LYS A 89 11.80 -11.36 12.96
CA LYS A 89 11.18 -11.96 14.15
C LYS A 89 10.10 -11.03 14.70
N GLY A 90 9.07 -11.62 15.30
CA GLY A 90 8.01 -10.87 15.98
C GLY A 90 7.08 -10.10 15.04
N GLY A 91 6.58 -8.95 15.51
CA GLY A 91 5.59 -8.10 14.82
C GLY A 91 6.16 -7.03 13.89
N THR A 92 7.49 -6.91 13.79
CA THR A 92 8.18 -5.83 13.05
C THR A 92 7.76 -5.69 11.59
N MET A 93 7.29 -6.78 10.96
CA MET A 93 6.83 -6.74 9.58
C MET A 93 5.65 -5.79 9.38
N ASP A 94 4.76 -5.64 10.36
CA ASP A 94 3.61 -4.74 10.26
C ASP A 94 4.08 -3.27 10.14
N ASP A 95 5.11 -2.89 10.91
CA ASP A 95 5.71 -1.55 10.82
C ASP A 95 6.44 -1.33 9.49
N ILE A 96 7.16 -2.33 8.99
CA ILE A 96 7.83 -2.25 7.69
C ILE A 96 6.82 -2.04 6.57
N VAL A 97 5.70 -2.78 6.58
CA VAL A 97 4.64 -2.65 5.58
C VAL A 97 4.05 -1.25 5.60
N ARG A 98 3.78 -0.70 6.79
CA ARG A 98 3.29 0.66 6.97
C ARG A 98 4.27 1.69 6.39
N GLN A 99 5.54 1.65 6.80
CA GLN A 99 6.57 2.57 6.34
C GLN A 99 6.81 2.48 4.83
N ALA A 100 6.85 1.26 4.27
CA ALA A 100 7.01 1.06 2.84
C ALA A 100 5.82 1.61 2.05
N THR A 101 4.59 1.48 2.58
CA THR A 101 3.38 2.07 1.98
C THR A 101 3.43 3.60 2.01
N GLU A 102 3.84 4.18 3.14
CA GLU A 102 4.02 5.63 3.29
C GLU A 102 5.08 6.19 2.33
N LEU A 103 6.15 5.42 2.09
CA LEU A 103 7.20 5.75 1.11
C LEU A 103 6.78 5.51 -0.34
N GLY A 104 5.59 4.95 -0.59
CA GLY A 104 5.06 4.71 -1.93
C GLY A 104 5.64 3.49 -2.64
N ALA A 105 5.96 2.43 -1.90
CA ALA A 105 6.23 1.13 -2.52
C ALA A 105 5.06 0.69 -3.40
N VAL A 106 5.39 0.04 -4.52
CA VAL A 106 4.40 -0.56 -5.43
C VAL A 106 4.18 -2.05 -5.15
N LEU A 107 5.20 -2.71 -4.61
CA LEU A 107 5.21 -4.13 -4.28
C LEU A 107 6.05 -4.38 -3.03
N ILE A 108 5.51 -5.15 -2.09
CA ILE A 108 6.22 -5.64 -0.91
C ILE A 108 6.16 -7.18 -0.93
N ALA A 109 7.33 -7.81 -1.01
CA ALA A 109 7.47 -9.26 -1.04
C ALA A 109 8.12 -9.75 0.27
N PRO A 110 7.39 -10.46 1.13
CA PRO A 110 7.96 -11.14 2.29
C PRO A 110 8.81 -12.33 1.84
N LEU A 111 10.08 -12.36 2.24
CA LEU A 111 11.05 -13.36 1.80
C LEU A 111 11.39 -14.34 2.94
N ALA A 112 11.17 -15.63 2.68
CA ALA A 112 11.70 -16.71 3.49
C ALA A 112 13.13 -17.02 3.02
N THR A 113 14.13 -16.52 3.75
CA THR A 113 15.55 -16.68 3.41
C THR A 113 16.23 -17.71 4.29
N THR A 114 17.43 -18.19 3.91
CA THR A 114 18.17 -19.23 4.64
C THR A 114 18.43 -18.89 6.11
N ARG A 115 18.58 -17.59 6.43
CA ARG A 115 18.83 -17.10 7.80
C ARG A 115 17.57 -16.56 8.49
N SER A 116 16.40 -16.67 7.85
CA SER A 116 15.13 -16.33 8.47
C SER A 116 14.78 -17.42 9.49
N GLU A 117 14.67 -17.04 10.76
CA GLU A 117 14.26 -17.97 11.83
C GLU A 117 12.77 -18.33 11.76
N VAL A 118 11.99 -17.47 11.09
CA VAL A 118 10.55 -17.68 10.93
C VAL A 118 10.30 -18.66 9.80
N ARG A 119 9.92 -19.89 10.15
CA ARG A 119 9.33 -20.86 9.22
C ARG A 119 7.82 -20.85 9.40
N LEU A 120 7.10 -20.45 8.36
CA LEU A 120 5.64 -20.49 8.34
C LEU A 120 5.21 -21.70 7.51
N ASP A 121 4.19 -22.41 7.99
CA ASP A 121 3.40 -23.29 7.13
C ASP A 121 2.56 -22.42 6.16
N ALA A 122 2.02 -23.04 5.10
CA ALA A 122 1.27 -22.33 4.06
C ALA A 122 0.07 -21.55 4.65
N ASP A 123 -0.74 -22.19 5.49
CA ASP A 123 -1.92 -21.57 6.11
C ASP A 123 -1.58 -20.34 6.97
N ARG A 124 -0.46 -20.37 7.72
CA ARG A 124 0.00 -19.21 8.50
C ARG A 124 0.60 -18.13 7.61
N ALA A 125 1.22 -18.49 6.49
CA ALA A 125 1.76 -17.54 5.53
C ALA A 125 0.64 -16.72 4.87
N ASP A 126 -0.45 -17.37 4.47
CA ASP A 126 -1.60 -16.70 3.85
C ASP A 126 -2.29 -15.75 4.82
N LYS A 127 -2.58 -16.21 6.05
CA LYS A 127 -3.17 -15.36 7.09
C LYS A 127 -2.33 -14.13 7.42
N LYS A 128 -1.00 -14.27 7.44
CA LYS A 128 -0.10 -13.12 7.64
C LYS A 128 -0.10 -12.18 6.44
N THR A 129 -0.12 -12.72 5.23
CA THR A 129 -0.19 -11.93 4.00
C THR A 129 -1.47 -11.08 3.98
N ASP A 130 -2.61 -11.67 4.34
CA ASP A 130 -3.88 -10.93 4.46
C ASP A 130 -3.82 -9.84 5.53
N LYS A 131 -3.22 -10.14 6.68
CA LYS A 131 -2.98 -9.13 7.72
C LYS A 131 -2.15 -7.96 7.20
N TRP A 132 -1.11 -8.22 6.42
CA TRP A 132 -0.26 -7.18 5.83
C TRP A 132 -0.96 -6.37 4.75
N ARG A 133 -1.87 -6.99 3.97
CA ARG A 133 -2.73 -6.24 3.03
C ARG A 133 -3.60 -5.24 3.77
N VAL A 134 -4.21 -5.65 4.88
CA VAL A 134 -4.98 -4.73 5.74
C VAL A 134 -4.09 -3.62 6.29
N ALA A 135 -2.88 -3.94 6.78
CA ALA A 135 -1.94 -2.94 7.27
C ALA A 135 -1.53 -1.92 6.20
N ALA A 136 -1.30 -2.36 4.97
CA ALA A 136 -1.01 -1.49 3.83
C ALA A 136 -2.20 -0.57 3.50
N THR A 137 -3.42 -1.10 3.45
CA THR A 137 -4.62 -0.28 3.21
C THR A 137 -4.83 0.76 4.31
N GLU A 138 -4.64 0.41 5.57
CA GLU A 138 -4.75 1.36 6.68
C GLU A 138 -3.62 2.42 6.65
N ALA A 139 -2.40 2.02 6.31
CA ALA A 139 -1.30 2.97 6.11
C ALA A 139 -1.61 3.96 4.98
N ALA A 140 -2.16 3.47 3.85
CA ALA A 140 -2.60 4.30 2.73
C ALA A 140 -3.73 5.28 3.11
N LYS A 141 -4.70 4.83 3.93
CA LYS A 141 -5.74 5.69 4.52
C LYS A 141 -5.12 6.80 5.37
N GLN A 142 -4.13 6.49 6.19
CA GLN A 142 -3.51 7.46 7.11
C GLN A 142 -2.59 8.45 6.40
N CYS A 143 -1.76 7.99 5.45
CA CYS A 143 -0.78 8.84 4.78
C CYS A 143 -1.34 9.62 3.57
N GLY A 144 -2.58 9.30 3.16
CA GLY A 144 -3.20 9.94 2.00
C GLY A 144 -2.65 9.46 0.66
N ASN A 145 -2.05 8.26 0.62
CA ASN A 145 -1.62 7.64 -0.63
C ASN A 145 -2.79 6.84 -1.25
N PRO A 146 -3.30 7.18 -2.44
CA PRO A 146 -4.35 6.42 -3.11
C PRO A 146 -3.77 5.22 -3.87
N TRP A 147 -2.47 4.95 -3.76
CA TRP A 147 -1.82 3.75 -4.29
C TRP A 147 -1.48 2.83 -3.11
N VAL A 148 -2.11 1.65 -3.08
CA VAL A 148 -1.84 0.61 -2.07
C VAL A 148 -0.85 -0.38 -2.69
N PRO A 149 0.29 -0.68 -2.04
CA PRO A 149 1.23 -1.66 -2.58
C PRO A 149 0.58 -3.04 -2.68
N GLU A 150 0.97 -3.78 -3.71
CA GLU A 150 0.73 -5.21 -3.74
C GLU A 150 1.54 -5.89 -2.62
N ILE A 151 0.90 -6.80 -1.87
CA ILE A 151 1.59 -7.69 -0.93
C ILE A 151 1.64 -9.08 -1.56
N ALA A 152 2.84 -9.49 -1.99
CA ALA A 152 3.06 -10.81 -2.55
C ALA A 152 2.95 -11.90 -1.46
N PRO A 153 2.62 -13.14 -1.84
CA PRO A 153 2.75 -14.29 -0.97
C PRO A 153 4.17 -14.43 -0.42
N VAL A 154 4.30 -15.05 0.74
CA VAL A 154 5.62 -15.42 1.29
C VAL A 154 6.32 -16.35 0.30
N GLN A 155 7.53 -15.97 -0.13
CA GLN A 155 8.28 -16.73 -1.15
C GLN A 155 9.79 -16.74 -0.87
N GLY A 156 10.51 -17.62 -1.56
CA GLY A 156 11.98 -17.65 -1.52
C GLY A 156 12.61 -16.51 -2.35
N LEU A 157 13.90 -16.23 -2.09
CA LEU A 157 14.64 -15.19 -2.81
C LEU A 157 14.69 -15.45 -4.32
N ASP A 158 14.91 -16.70 -4.75
CA ASP A 158 15.03 -17.03 -6.17
C ASP A 158 13.72 -16.78 -6.94
N ALA A 159 12.58 -17.15 -6.34
CA ALA A 159 11.25 -16.87 -6.91
C ALA A 159 10.98 -15.37 -7.02
N PHE A 160 11.35 -14.60 -5.99
CA PHE A 160 11.24 -13.15 -6.01
C PHE A 160 12.09 -12.54 -7.13
N LEU A 161 13.35 -12.93 -7.26
CA LEU A 161 14.24 -12.42 -8.31
C LEU A 161 13.81 -12.82 -9.73
N ALA A 162 13.08 -13.92 -9.87
CA ALA A 162 12.52 -14.38 -11.14
C ALA A 162 11.25 -13.64 -11.57
N THR A 163 10.60 -12.90 -10.65
CA THR A 163 9.39 -12.12 -10.93
C THR A 163 9.70 -11.06 -12.00
N PRO A 164 8.94 -10.94 -13.10
CA PRO A 164 9.25 -10.01 -14.19
C PRO A 164 9.50 -8.56 -13.74
N THR A 165 8.63 -8.02 -12.89
CA THR A 165 8.77 -6.66 -12.34
C THR A 165 10.07 -6.45 -11.56
N VAL A 166 10.58 -7.48 -10.90
CA VAL A 166 11.84 -7.44 -10.15
C VAL A 166 13.04 -7.62 -11.07
N ARG A 167 12.95 -8.56 -12.01
CA ARG A 167 14.00 -8.88 -12.97
C ARG A 167 14.30 -7.70 -13.88
N ASP A 168 13.25 -7.02 -14.32
CA ASP A 168 13.29 -5.95 -15.31
C ASP A 168 13.47 -4.56 -14.65
N ALA A 169 13.72 -4.53 -13.33
CA ALA A 169 14.01 -3.30 -12.60
C ALA A 169 15.32 -2.65 -13.06
N ASP A 170 15.29 -1.33 -13.23
CA ASP A 170 16.42 -0.51 -13.68
C ASP A 170 17.61 -0.56 -12.71
N LEU A 171 17.33 -0.61 -11.41
CA LEU A 171 18.32 -0.67 -10.35
C LEU A 171 17.91 -1.69 -9.28
N ARG A 172 18.78 -2.69 -9.04
CA ARG A 172 18.58 -3.72 -8.02
C ARG A 172 19.62 -3.57 -6.92
N LEU A 173 19.15 -3.46 -5.68
CA LEU A 173 19.99 -3.20 -4.50
C LEU A 173 19.72 -4.24 -3.42
N VAL A 174 20.76 -4.53 -2.63
CA VAL A 174 20.64 -5.33 -1.40
C VAL A 174 21.29 -4.56 -0.26
N ALA A 175 20.59 -4.42 0.86
CA ALA A 175 21.16 -3.86 2.07
C ALA A 175 22.18 -4.85 2.64
N SER A 176 23.47 -4.49 2.61
CA SER A 176 24.56 -5.39 2.96
C SER A 176 25.62 -4.67 3.78
N LEU A 177 26.16 -5.40 4.77
CA LEU A 177 27.34 -4.99 5.54
C LEU A 177 28.63 -5.65 5.01
N HIS A 178 28.57 -6.32 3.86
CA HIS A 178 29.74 -6.97 3.27
C HIS A 178 30.85 -5.95 2.95
N PRO A 179 32.13 -6.30 3.15
CA PRO A 179 33.24 -5.47 2.69
C PRO A 179 33.10 -5.11 1.20
N GLY A 180 33.10 -3.82 0.87
CA GLY A 180 32.86 -3.34 -0.50
C GLY A 180 31.41 -2.93 -0.79
N ALA A 181 30.49 -3.02 0.19
CA ALA A 181 29.19 -2.38 0.08
C ALA A 181 29.35 -0.86 -0.16
N ARG A 182 28.56 -0.32 -1.08
CA ARG A 182 28.61 1.08 -1.49
C ARG A 182 27.49 1.86 -0.79
N PRO A 183 27.71 3.12 -0.36
CA PRO A 183 26.65 3.93 0.22
C PRO A 183 25.51 4.14 -0.78
N LEU A 184 24.26 4.01 -0.31
CA LEU A 184 23.06 4.17 -1.15
C LEU A 184 23.07 5.49 -1.93
N ARG A 185 23.42 6.60 -1.25
CA ARG A 185 23.53 7.93 -1.87
C ARG A 185 24.45 7.96 -3.10
N THR A 186 25.54 7.20 -3.07
CA THR A 186 26.52 7.15 -4.15
C THR A 186 25.96 6.36 -5.32
N VAL A 187 25.36 5.20 -5.06
CA VAL A 187 24.77 4.36 -6.12
C VAL A 187 23.63 5.10 -6.84
N LEU A 188 22.78 5.81 -6.10
CA LEU A 188 21.70 6.61 -6.68
C LEU A 188 22.21 7.80 -7.51
N ALA A 189 23.29 8.46 -7.06
CA ALA A 189 23.90 9.55 -7.81
C ALA A 189 24.50 9.06 -9.13
N ASP A 190 25.23 7.94 -9.10
CA ASP A 190 25.82 7.34 -10.30
C ASP A 190 24.73 6.91 -11.30
N PHE A 191 23.65 6.31 -10.81
CA PHE A 191 22.52 5.93 -11.67
C PHE A 191 21.94 7.14 -12.39
N ARG A 192 21.64 8.22 -11.64
CA ARG A 192 21.08 9.45 -12.22
C ARG A 192 22.03 10.06 -13.25
N ALA A 193 23.33 10.07 -12.97
CA ALA A 193 24.34 10.58 -13.90
C ALA A 193 24.36 9.77 -15.22
N ALA A 194 24.24 8.44 -15.13
CA ALA A 194 24.21 7.56 -16.30
C ALA A 194 22.91 7.63 -17.11
N HIS A 195 21.81 8.09 -16.51
CA HIS A 195 20.46 8.08 -17.12
C HIS A 195 19.86 9.48 -17.26
N ALA A 196 20.70 10.49 -17.56
CA ALA A 196 20.26 11.87 -17.84
C ALA A 196 19.34 12.48 -16.75
N GLY A 197 19.60 12.15 -15.48
CA GLY A 197 18.83 12.66 -14.34
C GLY A 197 17.53 11.90 -14.05
N ARG A 198 17.20 10.85 -14.82
CA ARG A 198 16.03 9.98 -14.56
C ARG A 198 16.15 9.33 -13.18
N ALA A 199 15.03 9.27 -12.46
CA ALA A 199 14.94 8.46 -11.25
C ALA A 199 15.13 6.97 -11.58
N PRO A 200 15.76 6.19 -10.69
CA PRO A 200 15.86 4.74 -10.83
C PRO A 200 14.50 4.05 -10.69
#